data_AF-A0AAW1TFZ6-F1
#
_entry.id   AF-A0AAW1TFZ6-F1
#
_cell.length_a   1.000
_cell.length_b   1.000
_cell.length_c   1.000
_cell.angle_alpha   90.00
_cell.angle_beta   90.00
_cell.angle_gamma   90.00
#
_symmetry.space_group_name_H-M   'P 1'
#
loop_
_entity.id
_entity.type
_entity.pdbx_description
1 polymer ?
#
loop_
_entity_poly.entity_id
_entity_poly.type
_entity_poly.pdbx_seq_one_letter_code
_entity_poly.pdbx_strand_id
1 'polypeptide(L)'
;MARCSKNQIPDINAALFSEDVLRVLLGRLTCYEATRLAATCSALLHLVEQFRKQKGVHKPRMIVCSSRNNKLVELDWFTGSISPSFSRASSRGRWSTGIALSPYDHDLYVCQYGSKADGIAQLHGRSLRYKRMFARSIKAPEGIVIAHYSVYVMSAEGYLTRLSLDGQQLSCTPLCLERPGAPALVPWGLALGPDNILYTSVDHSYESRSYTEPPRAEGSSDIARHGSVMQVRLTATGGVAGEPQHLTCGGLVRPSGLCFTEDAVLLVTSMDGKIYQFALTGPHVLCQELQLDCPLRTLAAAAAASTFQRVLVLDKDKLETSVEILKQPSLRFDTICEEARRHRSVPQGLQVHALLPGGGGTIEKLLPGFYEQCSRSGAVCTAADFDVGKQIRMSFGTQQMTAVRVPEGYRLLLATRMLFERCARARLLEQYPNVQFCSSCKVAEILYDDSRRSVKGVRLASGEEILAAFVVDTSGGRSQAVINFIQDKSGEKVETVKYDVGLSYYTRFFKVPDRELRLPERDRMHITMCAPRAPVSDGGMVFRMEGDMYQALVSRMNKEKCGPSLDDFLGMLKSLPDLDSYNVLQGAEPIGPSIDYLGAQGTQRQFYERIQNWPEN
;
A
#
# COMPACT_ATOMS: atom_id res chain seq x y z
N MET A 1 1.86 -11.58 53.92
CA MET A 1 0.69 -10.69 53.92
C MET A 1 1.08 -9.39 53.23
N ALA A 2 0.32 -8.98 52.20
CA ALA A 2 0.12 -7.61 51.63
C ALA A 2 1.36 -6.73 51.36
N ARG A 3 1.52 -6.00 50.26
CA ARG A 3 0.76 -5.61 49.05
C ARG A 3 1.84 -4.99 48.16
N CYS A 4 1.85 -5.25 46.85
CA CYS A 4 2.57 -4.38 45.92
C CYS A 4 1.61 -3.84 44.86
N SER A 5 1.78 -2.55 44.61
CA SER A 5 0.85 -1.61 43.98
C SER A 5 0.68 -1.82 42.47
N LYS A 6 -0.51 -1.48 41.99
CA LYS A 6 -0.86 -1.31 40.57
C LYS A 6 0.06 -0.31 39.86
N ASN A 7 0.28 -0.57 38.57
CA ASN A 7 0.89 0.27 37.52
C ASN A 7 2.34 -0.09 37.17
N GLN A 8 2.50 -1.19 36.44
CA GLN A 8 3.45 -1.35 35.35
C GLN A 8 3.00 -2.58 34.55
N ILE A 9 2.17 -2.36 33.53
CA ILE A 9 1.95 -3.37 32.49
C ILE A 9 3.08 -3.13 31.47
N PRO A 10 3.90 -4.15 31.14
CA PRO A 10 4.93 -4.01 30.12
C PRO A 10 4.33 -3.55 28.79
N ASP A 11 5.09 -2.76 28.04
CA ASP A 11 4.74 -2.30 26.70
C ASP A 11 4.62 -3.51 25.74
N ILE A 12 3.38 -3.94 25.48
CA ILE A 12 3.01 -5.15 24.72
C ILE A 12 3.07 -4.93 23.19
N ASN A 13 3.80 -3.92 22.72
CA ASN A 13 4.07 -3.74 21.29
C ASN A 13 5.01 -4.82 20.70
N ALA A 14 5.60 -5.70 21.52
CA ALA A 14 6.40 -6.85 21.09
C ALA A 14 5.66 -8.21 21.04
N ALA A 15 4.36 -8.28 21.37
CA ALA A 15 3.67 -9.58 21.50
C ALA A 15 2.83 -10.00 20.28
N LEU A 16 2.83 -9.23 19.19
CA LEU A 16 1.97 -9.51 18.01
C LEU A 16 2.51 -10.62 17.09
N PHE A 17 3.64 -11.21 17.47
CA PHE A 17 4.11 -12.54 17.07
C PHE A 17 4.78 -13.20 18.28
N SER A 18 4.09 -13.36 19.41
CA SER A 18 4.69 -14.22 20.45
C SER A 18 4.86 -15.61 19.84
N GLU A 19 6.10 -16.07 19.77
CA GLU A 19 6.48 -17.40 19.32
C GLU A 19 5.65 -18.47 20.05
N ASP A 20 5.18 -18.18 21.26
CA ASP A 20 4.31 -19.00 22.09
C ASP A 20 2.90 -19.20 21.52
N VAL A 21 2.24 -18.15 21.03
CA VAL A 21 0.89 -18.26 20.42
C VAL A 21 0.95 -19.01 19.09
N LEU A 22 1.94 -18.70 18.26
CA LEU A 22 2.19 -19.45 17.02
C LEU A 22 2.60 -20.89 17.30
N ARG A 23 3.46 -21.17 18.29
CA ARG A 23 3.80 -22.55 18.71
C ARG A 23 2.60 -23.33 19.23
N VAL A 24 1.68 -22.70 19.97
CA VAL A 24 0.45 -23.36 20.44
C VAL A 24 -0.52 -23.64 19.28
N LEU A 25 -0.64 -22.71 18.31
CA LEU A 25 -1.47 -22.85 17.10
C LEU A 25 -0.91 -23.94 16.15
N LEU A 26 0.39 -23.89 15.88
CA LEU A 26 1.11 -24.84 15.02
C LEU A 26 1.28 -26.22 15.68
N GLY A 27 1.32 -26.28 17.01
CA GLY A 27 1.45 -27.54 17.76
C GLY A 27 0.17 -28.36 17.90
N ARG A 28 -1.01 -27.79 17.57
CA ARG A 28 -2.32 -28.45 17.69
C ARG A 28 -3.02 -28.72 16.36
N LEU A 29 -2.51 -28.16 15.27
CA LEU A 29 -3.03 -28.31 13.92
C LEU A 29 -2.05 -29.14 13.09
N THR A 30 -2.57 -29.87 12.10
CA THR A 30 -1.67 -30.44 11.08
C THR A 30 -1.00 -29.29 10.30
N CYS A 31 0.24 -29.47 9.78
CA CYS A 31 0.91 -28.44 8.96
C CYS A 31 0.00 -27.89 7.84
N TYR A 32 -0.87 -28.75 7.31
CA TYR A 32 -1.91 -28.40 6.35
C TYR A 32 -2.93 -27.37 6.87
N GLU A 33 -3.53 -27.62 8.04
CA GLU A 33 -4.53 -26.73 8.65
C GLU A 33 -3.91 -25.42 9.15
N ALA A 34 -2.68 -25.49 9.65
CA ALA A 34 -1.89 -24.32 10.04
C ALA A 34 -1.66 -23.34 8.87
N THR A 35 -1.43 -23.87 7.67
CA THR A 35 -1.09 -23.04 6.51
C THR A 35 -2.31 -22.39 5.87
N ARG A 36 -3.45 -23.09 5.84
CA ARG A 36 -4.73 -22.48 5.45
C ARG A 36 -5.18 -21.42 6.46
N LEU A 37 -4.96 -21.66 7.75
CA LEU A 37 -5.27 -20.72 8.82
C LEU A 37 -4.47 -19.41 8.71
N ALA A 38 -3.18 -19.50 8.39
CA ALA A 38 -2.30 -18.33 8.28
C ALA A 38 -2.70 -17.38 7.14
N ALA A 39 -3.35 -17.88 6.08
CA ALA A 39 -3.91 -17.09 4.97
C ALA A 39 -5.04 -16.17 5.43
N THR A 40 -5.94 -16.73 6.24
CA THR A 40 -7.11 -16.02 6.78
C THR A 40 -6.66 -15.00 7.84
N CYS A 41 -5.57 -15.28 8.57
CA CYS A 41 -4.98 -14.42 9.59
C CYS A 41 -4.27 -13.14 9.10
N SER A 42 -3.91 -13.03 7.82
CA SER A 42 -3.07 -11.90 7.41
C SER A 42 -3.90 -10.63 7.07
N ALA A 43 -5.19 -10.80 6.73
CA ALA A 43 -6.18 -9.71 6.74
C ALA A 43 -6.51 -9.20 8.16
N LEU A 44 -5.96 -9.83 9.21
CA LEU A 44 -6.40 -9.73 10.59
C LEU A 44 -5.53 -8.77 11.44
N LEU A 45 -4.37 -8.33 10.93
CA LEU A 45 -3.53 -7.28 11.57
C LEU A 45 -4.25 -5.93 11.66
N HIS A 46 -5.01 -5.55 10.63
CA HIS A 46 -5.67 -4.24 10.57
C HIS A 46 -6.97 -4.18 11.39
N LEU A 47 -7.72 -5.29 11.44
CA LEU A 47 -8.93 -5.41 12.26
C LEU A 47 -8.61 -5.28 13.76
N VAL A 48 -7.43 -5.76 14.18
CA VAL A 48 -6.92 -5.66 15.55
C VAL A 48 -6.55 -4.22 15.91
N GLU A 49 -6.02 -3.44 14.98
CA GLU A 49 -5.74 -2.01 15.16
C GLU A 49 -7.03 -1.19 15.33
N GLN A 50 -8.11 -1.54 14.62
CA GLN A 50 -9.42 -0.89 14.79
C GLN A 50 -10.09 -1.25 16.12
N PHE A 51 -9.99 -2.50 16.56
CA PHE A 51 -10.60 -2.96 17.82
C PHE A 51 -9.94 -2.37 19.08
N ARG A 52 -8.62 -2.13 19.06
CA ARG A 52 -7.92 -1.45 20.17
C ARG A 52 -8.45 -0.03 20.42
N LYS A 53 -9.06 0.61 19.42
CA LYS A 53 -9.59 1.98 19.50
C LYS A 53 -11.02 2.05 20.04
N GLN A 54 -11.79 0.95 20.01
CA GLN A 54 -13.15 0.92 20.55
C GLN A 54 -13.17 0.47 22.01
N LYS A 55 -13.34 1.42 22.94
CA LYS A 55 -13.57 1.12 24.36
C LYS A 55 -14.95 0.48 24.53
N GLY A 56 -14.94 -0.84 24.66
CA GLY A 56 -16.08 -1.63 25.10
C GLY A 56 -16.91 -2.19 23.94
N VAL A 57 -17.33 -3.44 24.16
CA VAL A 57 -18.35 -4.19 23.42
C VAL A 57 -17.83 -5.08 22.28
N HIS A 58 -17.60 -6.36 22.68
CA HIS A 58 -17.39 -7.60 21.90
C HIS A 58 -15.95 -8.03 21.58
N LYS A 59 -15.64 -9.30 21.95
CA LYS A 59 -14.40 -9.99 21.58
C LYS A 59 -14.43 -10.38 20.09
N PRO A 60 -13.38 -10.10 19.29
CA PRO A 60 -13.26 -10.59 17.92
C PRO A 60 -13.23 -12.11 17.90
N ARG A 61 -13.88 -12.70 16.89
CA ARG A 61 -14.01 -14.15 16.69
C ARG A 61 -13.33 -14.50 15.38
N MET A 62 -12.32 -15.37 15.42
CA MET A 62 -11.72 -15.89 14.20
C MET A 62 -12.43 -17.18 13.81
N ILE A 63 -12.94 -17.26 12.58
CA ILE A 63 -13.68 -18.42 12.08
C ILE A 63 -12.86 -19.10 10.99
N VAL A 64 -12.66 -20.40 11.16
CA VAL A 64 -11.81 -21.22 10.31
C VAL A 64 -12.60 -22.39 9.78
N CYS A 65 -12.37 -22.72 8.52
CA CYS A 65 -12.95 -23.88 7.89
C CYS A 65 -11.97 -25.07 7.97
N SER A 66 -12.33 -26.15 8.68
CA SER A 66 -11.58 -27.41 8.64
C SER A 66 -12.23 -28.37 7.66
N SER A 67 -11.58 -28.58 6.52
CA SER A 67 -12.06 -29.47 5.47
C SER A 67 -12.16 -30.92 5.94
N ARG A 68 -11.12 -31.42 6.63
CA ARG A 68 -11.07 -32.79 7.16
C ARG A 68 -12.21 -33.11 8.11
N ASN A 69 -12.61 -32.12 8.92
CA ASN A 69 -13.61 -32.31 9.97
C ASN A 69 -15.00 -31.79 9.57
N ASN A 70 -15.14 -31.16 8.41
CA ASN A 70 -16.35 -30.49 7.91
C ASN A 70 -16.97 -29.51 8.91
N LYS A 71 -16.11 -28.64 9.44
CA LYS A 71 -16.36 -27.99 10.72
C LYS A 71 -15.88 -26.56 10.68
N LEU A 72 -16.73 -25.64 11.14
CA LEU A 72 -16.32 -24.28 11.42
C LEU A 72 -15.75 -24.26 12.83
N VAL A 73 -14.56 -23.71 12.95
CA VAL A 73 -13.82 -23.61 14.21
C VAL A 73 -13.70 -22.15 14.57
N GLU A 74 -14.16 -21.80 15.77
CA GLU A 74 -13.93 -20.49 16.33
C GLU A 74 -12.69 -20.52 17.22
N LEU A 75 -11.76 -19.60 16.95
CA LEU A 75 -10.57 -19.39 17.76
C LEU A 75 -10.76 -18.12 18.57
N ASP A 76 -10.59 -18.22 19.89
CA ASP A 76 -10.45 -17.04 20.74
C ASP A 76 -9.10 -16.39 20.41
N TRP A 77 -9.20 -15.16 19.91
CA TRP A 77 -8.09 -14.36 19.42
C TRP A 77 -6.98 -14.15 20.47
N PHE A 78 -7.33 -14.03 21.75
CA PHE A 78 -6.40 -13.63 22.81
C PHE A 78 -5.77 -14.83 23.52
N THR A 79 -6.49 -15.92 23.63
CA THR A 79 -6.03 -17.12 24.34
C THR A 79 -5.49 -18.20 23.40
N GLY A 80 -5.76 -18.07 22.09
CA GLY A 80 -5.52 -19.14 21.11
C GLY A 80 -6.38 -20.38 21.38
N SER A 81 -7.33 -20.31 22.32
CA SER A 81 -8.17 -21.45 22.67
C SER A 81 -9.21 -21.69 21.60
N ILE A 82 -9.30 -22.93 21.16
CA ILE A 82 -10.37 -23.38 20.28
C ILE A 82 -11.65 -23.48 21.11
N SER A 83 -12.68 -22.73 20.74
CA SER A 83 -13.98 -22.83 21.41
C SER A 83 -14.59 -24.22 21.18
N PRO A 84 -15.04 -24.93 22.24
CA PRO A 84 -15.60 -26.27 22.10
C PRO A 84 -16.99 -26.31 21.44
N SER A 85 -17.66 -25.15 21.30
CA SER A 85 -19.02 -25.03 20.78
C SER A 85 -19.06 -24.97 19.25
N PHE A 86 -19.53 -26.08 18.68
CA PHE A 86 -19.53 -26.39 17.25
C PHE A 86 -20.74 -25.85 16.48
N SER A 87 -20.51 -25.34 15.26
CA SER A 87 -21.49 -25.44 14.17
C SER A 87 -20.91 -26.25 13.00
N ARG A 88 -21.68 -27.21 12.49
CA ARG A 88 -21.40 -27.81 11.19
C ARG A 88 -21.80 -26.78 10.14
N ALA A 89 -20.95 -26.56 9.12
CA ALA A 89 -21.29 -25.71 7.98
C ALA A 89 -22.67 -26.09 7.40
N SER A 90 -22.92 -27.40 7.28
CA SER A 90 -24.24 -28.01 7.35
C SER A 90 -24.15 -29.48 7.78
N SER A 91 -25.23 -30.08 8.27
CA SER A 91 -25.29 -31.54 8.52
C SER A 91 -25.31 -32.39 7.24
N ARG A 92 -25.28 -31.77 6.05
CA ARG A 92 -25.52 -32.44 4.76
C ARG A 92 -24.27 -32.58 3.89
N GLY A 93 -23.24 -31.74 4.06
CA GLY A 93 -21.96 -31.82 3.34
C GLY A 93 -20.95 -32.77 3.98
N ARG A 94 -19.89 -33.16 3.26
CA ARG A 94 -18.75 -33.94 3.80
C ARG A 94 -17.48 -33.12 3.95
N TRP A 95 -17.28 -32.11 3.13
CA TRP A 95 -16.13 -31.21 3.18
C TRP A 95 -16.59 -29.77 3.08
N SER A 96 -15.84 -28.88 3.72
CA SER A 96 -15.99 -27.44 3.59
C SER A 96 -14.64 -26.83 3.18
N THR A 97 -14.65 -25.90 2.23
CA THR A 97 -13.44 -25.53 1.47
C THR A 97 -13.19 -24.02 1.39
N GLY A 98 -14.24 -23.26 1.04
CA GLY A 98 -14.21 -21.80 0.95
C GLY A 98 -15.21 -21.16 1.90
N ILE A 99 -14.89 -19.98 2.43
CA ILE A 99 -15.78 -19.18 3.27
C ILE A 99 -15.77 -17.72 2.83
N ALA A 100 -16.92 -17.05 2.88
CA ALA A 100 -17.03 -15.61 2.64
C ALA A 100 -18.03 -14.99 3.61
N LEU A 101 -17.68 -13.83 4.19
CA LEU A 101 -18.61 -13.01 4.94
C LEU A 101 -19.25 -11.99 3.98
N SER A 102 -20.57 -11.95 3.96
CA SER A 102 -21.30 -11.02 3.12
C SER A 102 -21.30 -9.61 3.71
N PRO A 103 -20.91 -8.57 2.96
CA PRO A 103 -21.01 -7.20 3.42
C PRO A 103 -22.46 -6.68 3.45
N TYR A 104 -23.41 -7.40 2.85
CA TYR A 104 -24.79 -6.94 2.65
C TYR A 104 -25.74 -7.40 3.75
N ASP A 105 -25.71 -8.70 4.08
CA ASP A 105 -26.58 -9.31 5.09
C ASP A 105 -25.82 -9.77 6.34
N HIS A 106 -24.49 -9.60 6.34
CA HIS A 106 -23.58 -10.02 7.41
C HIS A 106 -23.64 -11.52 7.73
N ASP A 107 -24.13 -12.35 6.81
CA ASP A 107 -24.13 -13.79 6.95
C ASP A 107 -22.83 -14.42 6.42
N LEU A 108 -22.51 -15.61 6.93
CA LEU A 108 -21.37 -16.39 6.51
C LEU A 108 -21.81 -17.42 5.46
N TYR A 109 -21.10 -17.45 4.34
CA TYR A 109 -21.32 -18.35 3.23
C TYR A 109 -20.19 -19.35 3.17
N VAL A 110 -20.51 -20.64 3.06
CA VAL A 110 -19.54 -21.74 3.15
C VAL A 110 -19.73 -22.68 1.97
N CYS A 111 -18.69 -22.82 1.16
CA CYS A 111 -18.60 -23.84 0.13
C CYS A 111 -18.50 -25.20 0.78
N GLN A 112 -19.31 -26.14 0.30
CA GLN A 112 -19.29 -27.52 0.76
C GLN A 112 -19.55 -28.49 -0.40
N TYR A 113 -18.94 -29.68 -0.31
CA TYR A 113 -19.22 -30.77 -1.24
C TYR A 113 -19.09 -32.14 -0.59
N GLY A 114 -19.66 -33.15 -1.26
CA GLY A 114 -19.80 -34.53 -0.80
C GLY A 114 -21.11 -35.15 -1.26
N SER A 115 -21.25 -36.46 -1.07
CA SER A 115 -22.26 -37.34 -1.70
C SER A 115 -23.75 -36.94 -1.63
N LYS A 116 -24.15 -35.88 -0.90
CA LYS A 116 -25.54 -35.45 -0.74
C LYS A 116 -25.77 -33.91 -0.77
N ALA A 117 -24.74 -33.06 -0.87
CA ALA A 117 -24.93 -31.60 -0.74
C ALA A 117 -23.79 -30.73 -1.31
N ASP A 118 -23.56 -30.83 -2.62
CA ASP A 118 -22.66 -29.92 -3.33
C ASP A 118 -23.31 -28.54 -3.49
N GLY A 119 -22.64 -27.49 -3.01
CA GLY A 119 -23.14 -26.13 -3.10
C GLY A 119 -22.62 -25.20 -1.99
N ILE A 120 -23.44 -24.20 -1.66
CA ILE A 120 -23.10 -23.18 -0.66
C ILE A 120 -24.11 -23.22 0.48
N ALA A 121 -23.64 -23.34 1.71
CA ALA A 121 -24.44 -23.14 2.91
C ALA A 121 -24.37 -21.68 3.36
N GLN A 122 -25.49 -21.11 3.77
CA GLN A 122 -25.57 -19.81 4.42
C GLN A 122 -25.81 -20.02 5.91
N LEU A 123 -25.04 -19.33 6.73
CA LEU A 123 -25.11 -19.35 8.18
C LEU A 123 -25.23 -17.91 8.70
N HIS A 124 -25.91 -17.75 9.82
CA HIS A 124 -25.97 -16.45 10.49
C HIS A 124 -24.58 -16.00 10.92
N GLY A 125 -24.12 -14.82 10.51
CA GLY A 125 -22.72 -14.42 10.78
C GLY A 125 -22.38 -14.30 12.27
N ARG A 126 -23.34 -13.89 13.11
CA ARG A 126 -23.13 -13.82 14.57
C ARG A 126 -23.26 -15.17 15.28
N SER A 127 -24.28 -15.97 14.98
CA SER A 127 -24.51 -17.21 15.74
C SER A 127 -23.85 -18.43 15.12
N LEU A 128 -23.38 -18.32 13.87
CA LEU A 128 -22.90 -19.40 13.02
C LEU A 128 -23.89 -20.56 12.91
N ARG A 129 -25.17 -20.30 13.19
CA ARG A 129 -26.22 -21.28 13.01
C ARG A 129 -26.55 -21.36 11.53
N TYR A 130 -26.67 -22.59 11.03
CA TYR A 130 -27.13 -22.85 9.68
C TYR A 130 -28.48 -22.17 9.43
N LYS A 131 -28.54 -21.39 8.34
CA LYS A 131 -29.73 -20.66 7.90
C LYS A 131 -30.42 -21.42 6.78
N ARG A 132 -29.70 -21.70 5.69
CA ARG A 132 -30.23 -22.44 4.53
C ARG A 132 -29.11 -22.97 3.61
N MET A 133 -29.50 -23.82 2.66
CA MET A 133 -28.68 -24.09 1.48
C MET A 133 -28.90 -22.91 0.54
N PHE A 134 -27.88 -22.08 0.39
CA PHE A 134 -27.92 -20.89 -0.44
C PHE A 134 -27.99 -21.24 -1.92
N ALA A 135 -27.10 -22.12 -2.36
CA ALA A 135 -27.07 -22.64 -3.71
C ALA A 135 -26.79 -24.14 -3.69
N ARG A 136 -27.34 -24.86 -4.67
CA ARG A 136 -27.18 -26.31 -4.85
C ARG A 136 -26.58 -26.58 -6.22
N SER A 137 -26.03 -27.78 -6.39
CA SER A 137 -25.55 -28.28 -7.68
C SER A 137 -24.32 -27.53 -8.22
N ILE A 138 -23.61 -26.79 -7.37
CA ILE A 138 -22.29 -26.28 -7.69
C ILE A 138 -21.31 -27.37 -7.32
N LYS A 139 -20.73 -28.03 -8.31
CA LYS A 139 -19.79 -29.13 -8.10
C LYS A 139 -18.46 -28.61 -7.58
N ALA A 140 -17.90 -29.29 -6.59
CA ALA A 140 -16.58 -29.01 -6.00
C ALA A 140 -16.25 -27.51 -5.86
N PRO A 141 -17.07 -26.71 -5.16
CA PRO A 141 -16.78 -25.30 -4.95
C PRO A 141 -15.57 -25.17 -4.01
N GLU A 142 -14.53 -24.47 -4.45
CA GLU A 142 -13.28 -24.29 -3.70
C GLU A 142 -13.10 -22.84 -3.23
N GLY A 143 -13.40 -21.87 -4.08
CA GLY A 143 -13.30 -20.44 -3.76
C GLY A 143 -14.65 -19.73 -3.81
N ILE A 144 -14.87 -18.77 -2.90
CA ILE A 144 -16.10 -17.95 -2.87
C ILE A 144 -15.76 -16.50 -2.53
N VAL A 145 -16.39 -15.59 -3.27
CA VAL A 145 -16.28 -14.13 -3.08
C VAL A 145 -17.67 -13.53 -3.23
N ILE A 146 -17.98 -12.52 -2.41
CA ILE A 146 -19.24 -11.77 -2.50
C ILE A 146 -18.90 -10.33 -2.88
N ALA A 147 -19.31 -9.92 -4.08
CA ALA A 147 -19.03 -8.61 -4.65
C ALA A 147 -20.02 -8.27 -5.77
N HIS A 148 -20.14 -7.00 -6.15
CA HIS A 148 -21.03 -6.58 -7.24
C HIS A 148 -22.48 -7.06 -7.11
N TYR A 149 -23.01 -7.07 -5.88
CA TYR A 149 -24.34 -7.63 -5.58
C TYR A 149 -24.51 -9.07 -6.11
N SER A 150 -23.43 -9.84 -6.13
CA SER A 150 -23.36 -11.20 -6.66
C SER A 150 -22.46 -12.06 -5.77
N VAL A 151 -22.66 -13.37 -5.85
CA VAL A 151 -21.78 -14.37 -5.24
C VAL A 151 -21.03 -15.08 -6.36
N TYR A 152 -19.71 -14.97 -6.36
CA TYR A 152 -18.81 -15.63 -7.29
C TYR A 152 -18.24 -16.88 -6.65
N VAL A 153 -18.27 -17.99 -7.38
CA VAL A 153 -17.83 -19.30 -6.89
C VAL A 153 -16.92 -19.93 -7.92
N MET A 154 -15.71 -20.27 -7.50
CA MET A 154 -14.76 -21.02 -8.30
C MET A 154 -14.90 -22.51 -7.99
N SER A 155 -15.20 -23.31 -9.00
CA SER A 155 -15.23 -24.77 -8.92
C SER A 155 -13.87 -25.36 -9.28
N ALA A 156 -13.46 -26.43 -8.60
CA ALA A 156 -12.30 -27.24 -8.96
C ALA A 156 -12.36 -27.80 -10.40
N GLU A 157 -13.55 -27.87 -11.01
CA GLU A 157 -13.72 -28.24 -12.42
C GLU A 157 -13.39 -27.08 -13.41
N GLY A 158 -12.92 -25.93 -12.92
CA GLY A 158 -12.52 -24.79 -13.76
C GLY A 158 -13.69 -23.86 -14.15
N TYR A 159 -14.83 -23.96 -13.47
CA TYR A 159 -15.99 -23.09 -13.73
C TYR A 159 -16.07 -21.94 -12.72
N LEU A 160 -16.25 -20.72 -13.23
CA LEU A 160 -16.66 -19.58 -12.42
C LEU A 160 -18.18 -19.42 -12.51
N THR A 161 -18.88 -19.76 -11.42
CA THR A 161 -20.32 -19.58 -11.29
C THR A 161 -20.62 -18.24 -10.61
N ARG A 162 -21.51 -17.45 -11.21
CA ARG A 162 -22.05 -16.23 -10.62
C ARG A 162 -23.49 -16.46 -10.20
N LEU A 163 -23.80 -16.11 -8.96
CA LEU A 163 -25.13 -16.19 -8.38
C LEU A 163 -25.61 -14.80 -7.96
N SER A 164 -26.92 -14.58 -7.96
CA SER A 164 -27.55 -13.45 -7.28
C SER A 164 -27.54 -13.64 -5.76
N LEU A 165 -27.79 -12.57 -4.99
CA LEU A 165 -27.84 -12.60 -3.52
C LEU A 165 -28.98 -13.45 -2.93
N ASP A 166 -29.92 -13.90 -3.75
CA ASP A 166 -30.98 -14.83 -3.33
C ASP A 166 -30.59 -16.31 -3.57
N GLY A 167 -29.51 -16.57 -4.33
CA GLY A 167 -28.96 -17.90 -4.61
C GLY A 167 -29.24 -18.42 -6.02
N GLN A 168 -29.86 -17.64 -6.91
CA GLN A 168 -30.10 -18.06 -8.29
C GLN A 168 -28.83 -17.96 -9.14
N GLN A 169 -28.62 -18.95 -10.01
CA GLN A 169 -27.48 -18.93 -10.93
C GLN A 169 -27.74 -17.93 -12.07
N LEU A 170 -26.88 -16.93 -12.17
CA LEU A 170 -26.89 -15.92 -13.23
C LEU A 170 -26.03 -16.34 -14.42
N SER A 171 -24.86 -16.93 -14.15
CA SER A 171 -23.97 -17.47 -15.19
C SER A 171 -23.09 -18.59 -14.64
N CYS A 172 -22.62 -19.46 -15.52
CA CYS A 172 -21.59 -20.45 -15.23
C CYS A 172 -20.64 -20.48 -16.43
N THR A 173 -19.42 -19.97 -16.24
CA THR A 173 -18.47 -19.75 -17.32
C THR A 173 -17.28 -20.69 -17.13
N PRO A 174 -16.97 -21.56 -18.12
CA PRO A 174 -15.72 -22.32 -18.10
C PRO A 174 -14.54 -21.37 -18.29
N LEU A 175 -13.48 -21.56 -17.52
CA LEU A 175 -12.24 -20.81 -17.66
C LEU A 175 -11.19 -21.66 -18.36
N CYS A 176 -10.55 -21.11 -19.40
CA CYS A 176 -9.38 -21.74 -20.01
C CYS A 176 -8.16 -21.51 -19.10
N LEU A 177 -7.97 -22.40 -18.13
CA LEU A 177 -6.84 -22.32 -17.20
C LEU A 177 -5.57 -22.93 -17.82
N GLU A 178 -5.70 -23.78 -18.83
CA GLU A 178 -4.58 -24.52 -19.42
C GLU A 178 -3.86 -23.73 -20.51
N ARG A 179 -2.54 -23.94 -20.63
CA ARG A 179 -1.80 -23.57 -21.84
C ARG A 179 -1.86 -24.74 -22.83
N PRO A 180 -1.90 -24.48 -24.15
CA PRO A 180 -1.85 -25.55 -25.14
C PRO A 180 -0.64 -26.47 -24.92
N GLY A 181 -0.89 -27.76 -24.67
CA GLY A 181 0.15 -28.77 -24.42
C GLY A 181 0.65 -28.88 -22.98
N ALA A 182 0.06 -28.17 -22.01
CA ALA A 182 0.38 -28.26 -20.58
C ALA A 182 -0.59 -29.20 -19.81
N PRO A 183 -0.21 -29.72 -18.63
CA PRO A 183 -1.10 -30.50 -17.79
C PRO A 183 -2.32 -29.72 -17.30
N ALA A 184 -3.41 -30.43 -17.03
CA ALA A 184 -4.65 -29.82 -16.55
C ALA A 184 -4.47 -29.10 -15.22
N LEU A 185 -5.01 -27.87 -15.12
CA LEU A 185 -4.94 -27.05 -13.91
C LEU A 185 -6.27 -27.05 -13.14
N VAL A 186 -6.16 -27.21 -11.83
CA VAL A 186 -7.27 -27.18 -10.87
C VAL A 186 -7.18 -25.89 -10.04
N PRO A 187 -8.25 -25.08 -9.96
CA PRO A 187 -8.29 -23.91 -9.10
C PRO A 187 -8.64 -24.26 -7.64
N TRP A 188 -8.05 -23.55 -6.68
CA TRP A 188 -8.14 -23.90 -5.25
C TRP A 188 -8.62 -22.79 -4.31
N GLY A 189 -8.78 -21.57 -4.82
CA GLY A 189 -9.21 -20.43 -4.03
C GLY A 189 -9.61 -19.25 -4.90
N LEU A 190 -10.27 -18.26 -4.31
CA LEU A 190 -10.75 -17.08 -5.01
C LEU A 190 -10.65 -15.86 -4.10
N ALA A 191 -10.13 -14.76 -4.62
CA ALA A 191 -10.13 -13.46 -3.97
C ALA A 191 -10.51 -12.36 -4.97
N LEU A 192 -11.10 -11.26 -4.50
CA LEU A 192 -11.31 -10.06 -5.31
C LEU A 192 -10.22 -9.04 -4.96
N GLY A 193 -9.51 -8.58 -5.97
CA GLY A 193 -8.53 -7.50 -5.83
C GLY A 193 -9.20 -6.12 -5.82
N PRO A 194 -8.50 -5.09 -5.29
CA PRO A 194 -8.97 -3.70 -5.32
C PRO A 194 -9.04 -3.11 -6.73
N ASP A 195 -8.37 -3.74 -7.69
CA ASP A 195 -8.44 -3.45 -9.13
C ASP A 195 -9.69 -4.03 -9.82
N ASN A 196 -10.60 -4.61 -9.03
CA ASN A 196 -11.82 -5.23 -9.50
C ASN A 196 -11.62 -6.47 -10.38
N ILE A 197 -10.50 -7.18 -10.19
CA ILE A 197 -10.17 -8.43 -10.86
C ILE A 197 -10.28 -9.58 -9.85
N LEU A 198 -10.79 -10.73 -10.29
CA LEU A 198 -10.77 -11.94 -9.48
C LEU A 198 -9.42 -12.64 -9.61
N TYR A 199 -8.90 -13.12 -8.50
CA TYR A 199 -7.64 -13.84 -8.41
C TYR A 199 -7.92 -15.27 -7.95
N THR A 200 -7.45 -16.25 -8.73
CA THR A 200 -7.56 -17.67 -8.38
C THR A 200 -6.17 -18.29 -8.33
N SER A 201 -5.92 -19.10 -7.31
CA SER A 201 -4.75 -19.97 -7.32
C SER A 201 -5.07 -21.22 -8.12
N VAL A 202 -4.08 -21.73 -8.86
CA VAL A 202 -4.19 -22.93 -9.67
C VAL A 202 -2.97 -23.82 -9.48
N ASP A 203 -3.16 -25.13 -9.59
CA ASP A 203 -2.07 -26.12 -9.62
C ASP A 203 -2.47 -27.34 -10.48
N HIS A 204 -1.50 -28.18 -10.84
CA HIS A 204 -1.76 -29.38 -11.65
C HIS A 204 -2.77 -30.32 -10.98
N SER A 205 -3.59 -30.97 -11.80
CA SER A 205 -4.43 -32.10 -11.35
C SER A 205 -3.53 -33.26 -10.95
N TYR A 206 -3.69 -33.75 -9.72
CA TYR A 206 -2.92 -34.89 -9.22
C TYR A 206 -3.73 -36.18 -9.40
N GLU A 207 -3.22 -37.13 -10.19
CA GLU A 207 -3.85 -38.45 -10.39
C GLU A 207 -3.81 -39.35 -9.13
N SER A 208 -3.08 -38.97 -8.07
CA SER A 208 -2.95 -39.77 -6.85
C SER A 208 -4.16 -39.60 -5.90
N ARG A 209 -4.76 -40.74 -5.51
CA ARG A 209 -6.06 -40.88 -4.81
C ARG A 209 -6.14 -40.34 -3.37
N SER A 210 -5.20 -39.53 -2.89
CA SER A 210 -5.21 -39.01 -1.52
C SER A 210 -4.97 -37.49 -1.49
N TYR A 211 -6.04 -36.73 -1.68
CA TYR A 211 -6.08 -35.27 -1.51
C TYR A 211 -5.68 -34.79 -0.09
N THR A 212 -5.53 -35.72 0.86
CA THR A 212 -5.26 -35.47 2.28
C THR A 212 -3.80 -35.62 2.68
N GLU A 213 -2.92 -36.06 1.77
CA GLU A 213 -1.50 -36.22 2.06
C GLU A 213 -0.69 -35.01 1.57
N PRO A 214 -0.06 -34.24 2.49
CA PRO A 214 0.87 -33.19 2.09
C PRO A 214 2.09 -33.81 1.38
N PRO A 215 2.74 -33.08 0.45
CA PRO A 215 4.05 -33.48 -0.06
C PRO A 215 4.99 -33.73 1.13
N ARG A 216 5.71 -34.86 1.16
CA ARG A 216 6.64 -35.17 2.27
C ARG A 216 7.75 -34.11 2.31
N ALA A 217 8.03 -33.59 3.52
CA ALA A 217 9.06 -32.58 3.74
C ALA A 217 10.48 -33.19 3.66
N GLU A 218 11.40 -32.42 3.08
CA GLU A 218 12.86 -32.55 3.02
C GLU A 218 13.44 -33.94 2.76
N GLY A 219 13.93 -34.14 1.52
CA GLY A 219 14.73 -35.29 1.12
C GLY A 219 14.16 -36.14 -0.02
N SER A 220 12.90 -35.92 -0.43
CA SER A 220 12.38 -36.50 -1.68
C SER A 220 12.45 -35.47 -2.81
N SER A 221 13.01 -35.88 -3.95
CA SER A 221 13.30 -35.06 -5.13
C SER A 221 12.10 -34.44 -5.87
N ASP A 222 10.86 -34.48 -5.35
CA ASP A 222 9.65 -34.08 -6.10
C ASP A 222 8.64 -33.23 -5.30
N ILE A 223 9.06 -32.13 -4.66
CA ILE A 223 8.10 -31.04 -4.36
C ILE A 223 7.99 -30.17 -5.62
N ALA A 224 7.19 -30.64 -6.56
CA ALA A 224 7.04 -29.98 -7.85
C ALA A 224 6.29 -28.64 -7.70
N ARG A 225 6.97 -27.53 -8.05
CA ARG A 225 6.49 -26.15 -7.88
C ARG A 225 5.71 -25.65 -9.10
N HIS A 226 4.59 -26.30 -9.40
CA HIS A 226 3.79 -26.00 -10.58
C HIS A 226 2.68 -24.97 -10.34
N GLY A 227 2.39 -24.67 -9.09
CA GLY A 227 1.31 -23.77 -8.71
C GLY A 227 1.56 -22.33 -9.16
N SER A 228 0.48 -21.65 -9.53
CA SER A 228 0.50 -20.25 -9.93
C SER A 228 -0.77 -19.52 -9.49
N VAL A 229 -0.78 -18.19 -9.66
CA VAL A 229 -1.96 -17.34 -9.50
C VAL A 229 -2.38 -16.83 -10.87
N MET A 230 -3.69 -16.79 -11.12
CA MET A 230 -4.30 -16.23 -12.32
C MET A 230 -5.28 -15.11 -11.99
N GLN A 231 -5.35 -14.16 -12.91
CA GLN A 231 -6.29 -13.05 -12.97
C GLN A 231 -7.46 -13.41 -13.88
N VAL A 232 -8.68 -13.20 -13.40
CA VAL A 232 -9.93 -13.36 -14.14
C VAL A 232 -10.64 -12.01 -14.13
N ARG A 233 -10.59 -11.30 -15.27
CA ARG A 233 -11.22 -9.99 -15.40
C ARG A 233 -12.73 -10.12 -15.46
N LEU A 234 -13.42 -9.14 -14.89
CA LEU A 234 -14.87 -9.04 -14.93
C LEU A 234 -15.31 -7.94 -15.90
N THR A 235 -16.44 -8.14 -16.58
CA THR A 235 -17.14 -7.09 -17.31
C THR A 235 -17.80 -6.11 -16.34
N ALA A 236 -18.22 -4.93 -16.81
CA ALA A 236 -18.97 -3.97 -16.00
C ALA A 236 -20.28 -4.55 -15.43
N THR A 237 -20.87 -5.53 -16.11
CA THR A 237 -22.07 -6.23 -15.64
C THR A 237 -21.75 -7.38 -14.70
N GLY A 238 -20.48 -7.71 -14.47
CA GLY A 238 -19.99 -8.75 -13.55
C GLY A 238 -19.82 -10.14 -14.16
N GLY A 239 -19.85 -10.30 -15.49
CA GLY A 239 -19.50 -11.55 -16.18
C GLY A 239 -17.98 -11.68 -16.41
N VAL A 240 -17.50 -12.83 -16.91
CA VAL A 240 -16.07 -13.00 -17.25
C VAL A 240 -15.73 -12.20 -18.52
N ALA A 241 -14.61 -11.47 -18.49
CA ALA A 241 -14.11 -10.67 -19.60
C ALA A 241 -12.77 -11.22 -20.10
N GLY A 242 -12.78 -11.87 -21.27
CA GLY A 242 -11.57 -12.43 -21.88
C GLY A 242 -11.03 -13.66 -21.13
N GLU A 243 -9.84 -14.11 -21.56
CA GLU A 243 -9.19 -15.29 -21.00
C GLU A 243 -8.44 -14.97 -19.69
N PRO A 244 -8.40 -15.93 -18.73
CA PRO A 244 -7.56 -15.81 -17.55
C PRO A 244 -6.08 -15.54 -17.90
N GLN A 245 -5.42 -14.70 -17.11
CA GLN A 245 -4.02 -14.35 -17.31
C GLN A 245 -3.19 -14.80 -16.11
N HIS A 246 -2.04 -15.44 -16.34
CA HIS A 246 -1.13 -15.75 -15.24
C HIS A 246 -0.55 -14.47 -14.64
N LEU A 247 -0.73 -14.29 -13.33
CA LEU A 247 -0.04 -13.26 -12.55
C LEU A 247 1.41 -13.68 -12.27
N THR A 248 1.63 -14.98 -12.05
CA THR A 248 2.95 -15.56 -11.73
C THR A 248 3.33 -16.62 -12.76
N CYS A 249 4.60 -16.72 -13.12
CA CYS A 249 5.12 -17.73 -14.05
C CYS A 249 5.23 -19.16 -13.47
N GLY A 250 4.56 -19.47 -12.34
CA GLY A 250 4.70 -20.72 -11.59
C GLY A 250 5.63 -20.57 -10.37
N GLY A 251 5.93 -21.67 -9.67
CA GLY A 251 6.86 -21.67 -8.54
C GLY A 251 6.23 -21.84 -7.15
N LEU A 252 4.90 -21.95 -7.06
CA LEU A 252 4.19 -22.20 -5.79
C LEU A 252 3.94 -23.70 -5.59
N VAL A 253 3.91 -24.15 -4.33
CA VAL A 253 3.63 -25.54 -3.97
C VAL A 253 2.16 -25.66 -3.57
N ARG A 254 1.26 -26.00 -4.51
CA ARG A 254 -0.19 -26.09 -4.27
C ARG A 254 -0.77 -24.85 -3.56
N PRO A 255 -0.79 -23.69 -4.22
CA PRO A 255 -1.39 -22.49 -3.66
C PRO A 255 -2.90 -22.66 -3.48
N SER A 256 -3.46 -22.27 -2.33
CA SER A 256 -4.88 -22.50 -1.99
C SER A 256 -5.61 -21.31 -1.41
N GLY A 257 -5.06 -20.64 -0.39
CA GLY A 257 -5.69 -19.45 0.19
C GLY A 257 -5.23 -18.19 -0.53
N LEU A 258 -6.16 -17.29 -0.86
CA LEU A 258 -5.86 -15.95 -1.39
C LEU A 258 -6.62 -14.91 -0.57
N CYS A 259 -5.96 -13.81 -0.24
CA CYS A 259 -6.63 -12.64 0.32
C CYS A 259 -5.87 -11.36 -0.03
N PHE A 260 -6.56 -10.22 0.02
CA PHE A 260 -5.96 -8.91 -0.12
C PHE A 260 -5.83 -8.23 1.23
N THR A 261 -4.69 -7.56 1.45
CA THR A 261 -4.60 -6.52 2.48
C THR A 261 -5.27 -5.24 2.00
N GLU A 262 -5.50 -4.31 2.91
CA GLU A 262 -6.01 -2.97 2.55
C GLU A 262 -5.05 -2.20 1.64
N ASP A 263 -3.75 -2.48 1.72
CA ASP A 263 -2.70 -1.87 0.90
C ASP A 263 -2.55 -2.52 -0.49
N ALA A 264 -3.58 -3.22 -0.98
CA ALA A 264 -3.59 -3.90 -2.27
C ALA A 264 -2.51 -4.99 -2.45
N VAL A 265 -2.05 -5.57 -1.34
CA VAL A 265 -1.11 -6.69 -1.35
C VAL A 265 -1.90 -7.99 -1.39
N LEU A 266 -1.69 -8.81 -2.43
CA LEU A 266 -2.17 -10.17 -2.51
C LEU A 266 -1.29 -11.08 -1.65
N LEU A 267 -1.93 -11.86 -0.80
CA LEU A 267 -1.30 -12.90 0.00
C LEU A 267 -1.81 -14.26 -0.43
N VAL A 268 -0.90 -15.19 -0.64
CA VAL A 268 -1.20 -16.54 -1.14
C VAL A 268 -0.57 -17.58 -0.24
N THR A 269 -1.36 -18.52 0.27
CA THR A 269 -0.81 -19.63 1.04
C THR A 269 -0.61 -20.87 0.21
N SER A 270 0.43 -21.60 0.56
CA SER A 270 0.93 -22.73 -0.20
C SER A 270 1.12 -23.93 0.71
N MET A 271 0.91 -25.14 0.22
CA MET A 271 0.91 -26.37 1.04
C MET A 271 2.27 -26.76 1.63
N ASP A 272 3.34 -26.03 1.29
CA ASP A 272 4.67 -26.18 1.90
C ASP A 272 4.83 -25.40 3.21
N GLY A 273 3.75 -24.83 3.76
CA GLY A 273 3.82 -24.08 5.02
C GLY A 273 4.01 -22.59 4.85
N LYS A 274 4.11 -22.08 3.61
CA LYS A 274 4.51 -20.69 3.35
C LYS A 274 3.35 -19.81 2.95
N ILE A 275 3.55 -18.52 3.22
CA ILE A 275 2.73 -17.42 2.71
C ILE A 275 3.59 -16.62 1.74
N TYR A 276 3.09 -16.41 0.55
CA TYR A 276 3.69 -15.61 -0.51
C TYR A 276 2.96 -14.28 -0.61
N GLN A 277 3.70 -13.23 -0.89
CA GLN A 277 3.20 -11.86 -0.98
C GLN A 277 3.43 -11.32 -2.39
N PHE A 278 2.40 -10.75 -3.00
CA PHE A 278 2.45 -10.11 -4.31
C PHE A 278 1.83 -8.72 -4.23
N ALA A 279 2.55 -7.68 -4.61
CA ALA A 279 1.97 -6.34 -4.74
C ALA A 279 1.26 -6.21 -6.10
N LEU A 280 -0.01 -5.78 -6.10
CA LEU A 280 -0.72 -5.50 -7.35
C LEU A 280 -0.52 -4.04 -7.77
N THR A 281 0.20 -3.82 -8.85
CA THR A 281 0.37 -2.50 -9.46
C THR A 281 0.13 -2.58 -10.97
N GLY A 282 -1.14 -2.70 -11.39
CA GLY A 282 -1.61 -2.52 -12.78
C GLY A 282 -1.19 -3.59 -13.83
N PRO A 283 -1.67 -3.46 -15.09
CA PRO A 283 -1.31 -4.35 -16.22
C PRO A 283 0.09 -4.07 -16.81
N HIS A 284 0.71 -2.99 -16.37
CA HIS A 284 2.13 -2.72 -16.45
C HIS A 284 2.57 -2.32 -15.05
N VAL A 285 3.73 -2.80 -14.59
CA VAL A 285 4.39 -2.30 -13.36
C VAL A 285 4.71 -0.83 -13.55
N LEU A 286 3.72 0.01 -13.30
CA LEU A 286 3.94 1.38 -12.89
C LEU A 286 4.28 1.29 -11.41
N CYS A 287 5.57 1.40 -11.15
CA CYS A 287 6.02 2.05 -9.93
C CYS A 287 5.35 3.44 -9.94
N GLN A 288 4.13 3.53 -9.41
CA GLN A 288 3.87 4.69 -8.58
C GLN A 288 4.74 4.43 -7.37
N GLU A 289 5.95 4.95 -7.47
CA GLU A 289 6.68 5.41 -6.30
C GLU A 289 5.59 6.04 -5.43
N LEU A 290 5.33 5.45 -4.25
CA LEU A 290 4.87 6.27 -3.15
C LEU A 290 5.88 7.40 -3.18
N GLN A 291 5.50 8.54 -3.77
CA GLN A 291 6.24 9.76 -3.61
C GLN A 291 6.09 10.07 -2.13
N LEU A 292 6.92 9.40 -1.34
CA LEU A 292 7.52 9.94 -0.16
C LEU A 292 8.34 11.11 -0.70
N ASP A 293 7.65 12.19 -1.08
CA ASP A 293 8.22 13.52 -1.24
C ASP A 293 8.61 14.10 0.13
N CYS A 294 9.10 13.21 0.99
CA CYS A 294 9.57 13.42 2.33
C CYS A 294 11.08 13.09 2.34
N PRO A 295 11.79 13.46 3.40
CA PRO A 295 13.22 13.27 3.46
C PRO A 295 13.53 11.79 3.75
N LEU A 296 13.63 10.96 2.70
CA LEU A 296 14.01 9.53 2.81
C LEU A 296 15.23 9.32 3.72
N ARG A 297 16.20 10.23 3.65
CA ARG A 297 17.37 10.29 4.55
C ARG A 297 17.03 10.42 6.04
N THR A 298 16.06 11.27 6.39
CA THR A 298 15.59 11.47 7.77
C THR A 298 14.81 10.24 8.25
N LEU A 299 14.01 9.60 7.39
CA LEU A 299 13.30 8.37 7.76
C LEU A 299 14.24 7.18 7.93
N ALA A 300 15.23 7.02 7.04
CA ALA A 300 16.27 6.01 7.17
C ALA A 300 17.06 6.21 8.47
N ALA A 301 17.39 7.47 8.81
CA ALA A 301 18.03 7.80 10.07
C ALA A 301 17.15 7.45 11.28
N ALA A 302 15.84 7.75 11.23
CA ALA A 302 14.89 7.38 12.29
C ALA A 302 14.85 5.86 12.51
N ALA A 303 14.79 5.09 11.42
CA ALA A 303 14.77 3.63 11.48
C ALA A 303 16.09 3.03 12.02
N ALA A 304 17.23 3.68 11.75
CA ALA A 304 18.52 3.24 12.24
C ALA A 304 18.81 3.69 13.70
N ALA A 305 18.21 4.80 14.14
CA ALA A 305 18.59 5.47 15.38
C ALA A 305 18.39 4.62 16.65
N SER A 306 17.44 3.69 16.67
CA SER A 306 17.24 2.78 17.81
C SER A 306 18.28 1.66 17.90
N THR A 307 18.96 1.36 16.79
CA THR A 307 19.84 0.19 16.66
C THR A 307 21.31 0.57 16.80
N PHE A 308 21.70 1.75 16.31
CA PHE A 308 23.09 2.18 16.26
C PHE A 308 23.41 3.26 17.29
N GLN A 309 24.57 3.15 17.94
CA GLN A 309 25.04 4.14 18.92
C GLN A 309 25.27 5.53 18.32
N ARG A 310 25.56 5.60 17.02
CA ARG A 310 25.76 6.85 16.28
C ARG A 310 25.23 6.68 14.87
N VAL A 311 24.44 7.63 14.40
CA VAL A 311 23.91 7.68 13.04
C VAL A 311 24.37 8.99 12.38
N LEU A 312 25.09 8.88 11.27
CA LEU A 312 25.50 10.03 10.46
C LEU A 312 24.63 10.13 9.23
N VAL A 313 24.00 11.29 9.03
CA VAL A 313 23.24 11.62 7.82
C VAL A 313 24.08 12.56 6.97
N LEU A 314 24.62 12.03 5.88
CA LEU A 314 25.44 12.78 4.93
C LEU A 314 24.54 13.39 3.85
N ASP A 315 24.59 14.70 3.66
CA ASP A 315 23.86 15.39 2.60
C ASP A 315 24.79 16.33 1.83
N LYS A 316 24.70 16.31 0.49
CA LYS A 316 25.48 17.20 -0.37
C LYS A 316 24.98 18.64 -0.33
N ASP A 317 23.70 18.83 -0.02
CA ASP A 317 23.08 20.15 0.09
C ASP A 317 23.31 20.71 1.50
N LYS A 318 23.14 22.03 1.65
CA LYS A 318 23.28 22.69 2.95
C LYS A 318 21.95 22.62 3.69
N LEU A 319 21.92 21.83 4.78
CA LEU A 319 20.71 21.62 5.59
C LEU A 319 20.72 22.49 6.84
N GLU A 320 19.56 23.05 7.18
CA GLU A 320 19.33 23.61 8.53
C GLU A 320 19.16 22.49 9.55
N THR A 321 19.86 22.58 10.68
CA THR A 321 19.90 21.54 11.72
C THR A 321 19.54 22.08 13.10
N SER A 322 19.36 23.39 13.24
CA SER A 322 18.86 23.99 14.48
C SER A 322 17.40 23.63 14.70
N VAL A 323 17.12 22.84 15.74
CA VAL A 323 15.74 22.44 16.12
C VAL A 323 14.86 23.67 16.33
N GLU A 324 15.38 24.73 16.93
CA GLU A 324 14.63 25.98 17.17
C GLU A 324 14.24 26.66 15.86
N ILE A 325 15.16 26.73 14.90
CA ILE A 325 14.86 27.30 13.57
C ILE A 325 13.85 26.42 12.86
N LEU A 326 14.01 25.10 12.90
CA LEU A 326 13.12 24.15 12.24
C LEU A 326 11.69 24.19 12.80
N LYS A 327 11.53 24.49 14.09
CA LYS A 327 10.24 24.66 14.78
C LYS A 327 9.54 25.99 14.56
N GLN A 328 10.20 26.96 13.92
CA GLN A 328 9.55 28.25 13.64
C GLN A 328 8.25 28.04 12.85
N PRO A 329 7.20 28.82 13.16
CA PRO A 329 5.89 28.68 12.53
C PRO A 329 5.94 29.00 11.03
N SER A 330 4.86 28.62 10.33
CA SER A 330 4.60 28.74 8.89
C SER A 330 5.61 29.53 8.06
N LEU A 331 6.17 28.86 7.05
CA LEU A 331 7.12 29.46 6.13
C LEU A 331 6.43 30.52 5.26
N ARG A 332 7.10 31.67 5.10
CA ARG A 332 6.74 32.65 4.09
C ARG A 332 7.39 32.29 2.76
N PHE A 333 6.82 32.79 1.66
CA PHE A 333 7.33 32.56 0.31
C PHE A 333 8.84 32.81 0.15
N ASP A 334 9.37 33.92 0.71
CA ASP A 334 10.80 34.22 0.59
C ASP A 334 11.68 33.15 1.27
N THR A 335 11.26 32.66 2.45
CA THR A 335 11.94 31.58 3.17
C THR A 335 11.88 30.26 2.40
N ILE A 336 10.71 29.93 1.82
CA ILE A 336 10.50 28.77 0.95
C ILE A 336 11.49 28.81 -0.22
N CYS A 337 11.60 29.96 -0.90
CA CYS A 337 12.53 30.13 -2.01
C CYS A 337 14.00 30.06 -1.58
N GLU A 338 14.37 30.68 -0.46
CA GLU A 338 15.74 30.61 0.07
C GLU A 338 16.14 29.18 0.42
N GLU A 339 15.28 28.42 1.07
CA GLU A 339 15.53 27.01 1.39
C GLU A 339 15.61 26.15 0.13
N ALA A 340 14.71 26.33 -0.83
CA ALA A 340 14.77 25.62 -2.10
C ALA A 340 16.09 25.91 -2.86
N ARG A 341 16.62 27.14 -2.81
CA ARG A 341 17.93 27.47 -3.39
C ARG A 341 19.09 26.77 -2.70
N ARG A 342 18.97 26.44 -1.41
CA ARG A 342 19.95 25.64 -0.65
C ARG A 342 19.82 24.14 -0.97
N HIS A 343 18.63 23.70 -1.36
CA HIS A 343 18.27 22.32 -1.71
C HIS A 343 18.18 22.10 -3.23
N ARG A 344 19.25 22.40 -3.97
CA ARG A 344 19.26 22.36 -5.44
C ARG A 344 19.01 20.96 -6.02
N SER A 345 19.18 19.92 -5.21
CA SER A 345 19.00 18.54 -5.65
C SER A 345 17.55 18.11 -5.84
N VAL A 346 16.59 18.91 -5.34
CA VAL A 346 15.16 18.62 -5.40
C VAL A 346 14.43 19.73 -6.16
N PRO A 347 14.57 19.81 -7.50
CA PRO A 347 13.98 20.90 -8.30
C PRO A 347 12.45 20.92 -8.24
N GLN A 348 11.82 19.79 -7.90
CA GLN A 348 10.38 19.70 -7.70
C GLN A 348 9.92 20.33 -6.37
N GLY A 349 10.81 20.63 -5.41
CA GLY A 349 10.42 21.07 -4.06
C GLY A 349 9.53 22.32 -4.01
N LEU A 350 9.56 23.13 -5.07
CA LEU A 350 8.75 24.33 -5.24
C LEU A 350 7.42 24.12 -6.01
N GLN A 351 7.13 22.88 -6.42
CA GLN A 351 5.85 22.49 -7.03
C GLN A 351 4.83 22.11 -5.94
N VAL A 352 3.57 21.92 -6.33
CA VAL A 352 2.48 21.54 -5.41
C VAL A 352 2.76 20.16 -4.80
N HIS A 353 2.57 20.02 -3.48
CA HIS A 353 2.73 18.76 -2.75
C HIS A 353 1.54 18.48 -1.83
N ALA A 354 1.20 17.20 -1.69
CA ALA A 354 0.35 16.70 -0.62
C ALA A 354 0.95 15.40 -0.08
N LEU A 355 0.98 15.26 1.24
CA LEU A 355 1.41 14.03 1.88
C LEU A 355 0.18 13.15 2.12
N LEU A 356 0.09 12.09 1.32
CA LEU A 356 -1.01 11.14 1.36
C LEU A 356 -1.05 10.37 2.70
N PRO A 357 -2.22 9.89 3.16
CA PRO A 357 -2.37 9.28 4.49
C PRO A 357 -1.44 8.10 4.77
N GLY A 358 -1.14 7.26 3.78
CA GLY A 358 -0.20 6.14 3.95
C GLY A 358 1.22 6.61 4.25
N GLY A 359 1.68 7.63 3.52
CA GLY A 359 2.97 8.27 3.74
C GLY A 359 3.02 8.97 5.10
N GLY A 360 2.03 9.82 5.40
CA GLY A 360 1.96 10.53 6.67
C GLY A 360 1.85 9.60 7.88
N GLY A 361 1.04 8.53 7.79
CA GLY A 361 0.92 7.53 8.85
C GLY A 361 2.22 6.74 9.08
N THR A 362 2.99 6.47 8.02
CA THR A 362 4.31 5.83 8.13
C THR A 362 5.31 6.75 8.82
N ILE A 363 5.33 8.04 8.46
CA ILE A 363 6.20 9.03 9.10
C ILE A 363 5.82 9.20 10.57
N GLU A 364 4.53 9.26 10.90
CA GLU A 364 4.05 9.35 12.28
C GLU A 364 4.48 8.14 13.12
N LYS A 365 4.50 6.93 12.55
CA LYS A 365 5.00 5.73 13.24
C LYS A 365 6.49 5.82 13.55
N LEU A 366 7.31 6.33 12.62
CA LEU A 366 8.76 6.47 12.79
C LEU A 366 9.15 7.68 13.66
N LEU A 367 8.37 8.75 13.57
CA LEU A 367 8.60 10.05 14.21
C LEU A 367 7.29 10.52 14.87
N PRO A 368 6.90 9.94 16.03
CA PRO A 368 5.66 10.32 16.71
C PRO A 368 5.55 11.83 16.96
N GLY A 369 4.36 12.39 16.74
CA GLY A 369 4.10 13.83 16.83
C GLY A 369 4.40 14.62 15.54
N PHE A 370 4.71 13.93 14.43
CA PHE A 370 4.94 14.57 13.13
C PHE A 370 3.70 15.33 12.63
N TYR A 371 2.51 14.72 12.68
CA TYR A 371 1.28 15.40 12.27
C TYR A 371 1.02 16.66 13.08
N GLU A 372 1.22 16.59 14.41
CA GLU A 372 1.02 17.74 15.30
C GLU A 372 2.02 18.86 15.00
N GLN A 373 3.29 18.51 14.78
CA GLN A 373 4.32 19.47 14.41
C GLN A 373 4.02 20.16 13.07
N CYS A 374 3.57 19.40 12.07
CA CYS A 374 3.14 19.95 10.78
C CYS A 374 1.97 20.93 10.96
N SER A 375 0.93 20.53 11.70
CA SER A 375 -0.23 21.39 11.96
C SER A 375 0.13 22.67 12.73
N ARG A 376 1.00 22.58 13.75
CA ARG A 376 1.51 23.75 14.48
C ARG A 376 2.34 24.69 13.59
N SER A 377 3.01 24.11 12.60
CA SER A 377 3.78 24.86 11.61
C SER A 377 2.90 25.40 10.47
N GLY A 378 1.57 25.25 10.55
CA GLY A 378 0.61 25.81 9.61
C GLY A 378 0.21 24.89 8.45
N ALA A 379 0.64 23.62 8.44
CA ALA A 379 0.15 22.66 7.46
C ALA A 379 -1.36 22.46 7.61
N VAL A 380 -2.07 22.42 6.48
CA VAL A 380 -3.48 22.03 6.47
C VAL A 380 -3.55 20.52 6.66
N CYS A 381 -4.31 20.05 7.65
CA CYS A 381 -4.52 18.63 7.90
C CYS A 381 -6.01 18.29 7.76
N THR A 382 -6.33 17.34 6.90
CA THR A 382 -7.70 16.83 6.78
C THR A 382 -7.98 15.93 7.99
N ALA A 383 -8.74 16.40 8.97
CA ALA A 383 -9.11 15.64 10.17
C ALA A 383 -10.58 15.21 10.14
N ALA A 384 -11.11 14.69 11.26
CA ALA A 384 -12.46 14.10 11.33
C ALA A 384 -13.61 15.07 11.03
N ASP A 385 -13.38 16.38 11.11
CA ASP A 385 -14.31 17.47 10.77
C ASP A 385 -14.16 17.99 9.34
N PHE A 386 -13.29 17.36 8.55
CA PHE A 386 -13.01 17.74 7.18
C PHE A 386 -14.09 17.17 6.24
N ASP A 387 -14.94 18.06 5.71
CA ASP A 387 -15.98 17.73 4.74
C ASP A 387 -15.37 17.71 3.34
N VAL A 388 -14.85 16.56 2.92
CA VAL A 388 -14.26 16.39 1.58
C VAL A 388 -15.24 16.74 0.47
N GLY A 389 -16.55 16.57 0.68
CA GLY A 389 -17.58 16.95 -0.26
C GLY A 389 -17.73 18.47 -0.45
N LYS A 390 -17.16 19.30 0.44
CA LYS A 390 -17.14 20.76 0.32
C LYS A 390 -15.76 21.34 0.09
N GLN A 391 -14.74 20.73 0.69
CA GLN A 391 -13.40 21.28 0.81
C GLN A 391 -12.42 20.76 -0.25
N ILE A 392 -12.82 19.71 -0.97
CA ILE A 392 -12.06 19.13 -2.09
C ILE A 392 -12.97 19.08 -3.31
N ARG A 393 -12.45 19.59 -4.43
CA ARG A 393 -13.04 19.46 -5.76
C ARG A 393 -12.04 18.76 -6.65
N MET A 394 -12.41 17.60 -7.17
CA MET A 394 -11.57 16.83 -8.08
C MET A 394 -12.36 16.46 -9.33
N SER A 395 -11.73 16.57 -10.48
CA SER A 395 -12.27 16.12 -11.75
C SER A 395 -11.21 15.42 -12.58
N PHE A 396 -11.65 14.55 -13.49
CA PHE A 396 -10.84 13.91 -14.51
C PHE A 396 -11.43 14.23 -15.89
N GLY A 397 -10.90 15.25 -16.54
CA GLY A 397 -11.57 15.87 -17.67
C GLY A 397 -12.93 16.46 -17.25
N THR A 398 -13.99 16.15 -17.97
CA THR A 398 -15.36 16.64 -17.67
C THR A 398 -16.07 15.88 -16.54
N GLN A 399 -15.46 14.81 -16.01
CA GLN A 399 -16.08 13.99 -14.96
C GLN A 399 -15.70 14.52 -13.58
N GLN A 400 -16.67 15.09 -12.87
CA GLN A 400 -16.49 15.47 -11.48
C GLN A 400 -16.49 14.24 -10.56
N MET A 401 -15.57 14.25 -9.61
CA MET A 401 -15.52 13.32 -8.50
C MET A 401 -16.02 14.01 -7.25
N THR A 402 -17.03 13.42 -6.63
CA THR A 402 -17.45 13.78 -5.27
C THR A 402 -17.04 12.64 -4.36
N ALA A 403 -16.12 12.89 -3.42
CA ALA A 403 -15.85 11.89 -2.39
C ALA A 403 -17.04 11.88 -1.42
N VAL A 404 -17.73 10.75 -1.33
CA VAL A 404 -18.98 10.63 -0.57
C VAL A 404 -18.71 10.40 0.92
N ARG A 405 -17.54 9.83 1.27
CA ARG A 405 -17.09 9.56 2.65
C ARG A 405 -15.57 9.50 2.73
N VAL A 406 -15.04 9.96 3.86
CA VAL A 406 -13.64 9.79 4.25
C VAL A 406 -13.57 8.79 5.39
N PRO A 407 -12.76 7.71 5.29
CA PRO A 407 -12.58 6.80 6.41
C PRO A 407 -12.02 7.50 7.65
N GLU A 408 -12.43 7.08 8.83
CA GLU A 408 -11.85 7.57 10.08
C GLU A 408 -10.33 7.34 10.11
N GLY A 409 -9.56 8.36 10.49
CA GLY A 409 -8.10 8.30 10.53
C GLY A 409 -7.39 8.64 9.21
N TYR A 410 -8.13 8.92 8.13
CA TYR A 410 -7.58 9.46 6.89
C TYR A 410 -7.08 10.89 7.11
N ARG A 411 -5.76 11.09 7.16
CA ARG A 411 -5.12 12.39 7.36
C ARG A 411 -4.21 12.75 6.19
N LEU A 412 -4.77 13.49 5.24
CA LEU A 412 -4.02 14.17 4.19
C LEU A 412 -3.42 15.46 4.78
N LEU A 413 -2.14 15.71 4.47
CA LEU A 413 -1.47 16.96 4.83
C LEU A 413 -1.15 17.76 3.57
N LEU A 414 -1.50 19.04 3.57
CA LEU A 414 -1.13 20.00 2.53
C LEU A 414 -0.17 21.02 3.14
N ALA A 415 1.04 21.01 2.64
CA ALA A 415 2.07 21.99 2.94
C ALA A 415 3.20 21.88 1.92
N THR A 416 4.07 22.88 1.87
CA THR A 416 5.26 22.78 1.03
C THR A 416 6.13 21.59 1.46
N ARG A 417 6.86 21.01 0.51
CA ARG A 417 7.83 19.95 0.79
C ARG A 417 8.84 20.37 1.87
N MET A 418 9.29 21.62 1.83
CA MET A 418 10.22 22.18 2.80
C MET A 418 9.66 22.11 4.22
N LEU A 419 8.37 22.42 4.41
CA LEU A 419 7.73 22.29 5.72
C LEU A 419 7.74 20.84 6.21
N PHE A 420 7.40 19.87 5.34
CA PHE A 420 7.44 18.45 5.70
C PHE A 420 8.86 18.01 6.08
N GLU A 421 9.86 18.38 5.30
CA GLU A 421 11.26 18.04 5.58
C GLU A 421 11.75 18.67 6.89
N ARG A 422 11.38 19.92 7.17
CA ARG A 422 11.72 20.61 8.41
C ARG A 422 11.06 19.96 9.63
N CYS A 423 9.76 19.65 9.54
CA CYS A 423 9.04 19.02 10.63
C CYS A 423 9.60 17.62 10.94
N ALA A 424 9.86 16.81 9.91
CA ALA A 424 10.46 15.50 10.09
C ALA A 424 11.88 15.59 10.71
N ARG A 425 12.70 16.54 10.24
CA ARG A 425 14.06 16.75 10.77
C ARG A 425 14.06 17.25 12.22
N ALA A 426 13.17 18.18 12.56
CA ALA A 426 12.98 18.63 13.93
C ALA A 426 12.61 17.45 14.85
N ARG A 427 11.59 16.67 14.46
CA ARG A 427 11.15 15.50 15.23
C ARG A 427 12.28 14.48 15.42
N LEU A 428 13.02 14.17 14.36
CA LEU A 428 14.16 13.25 14.41
C LEU A 428 15.23 13.72 15.41
N LEU A 429 15.65 14.98 15.32
CA LEU A 429 16.70 15.54 16.18
C LEU A 429 16.28 15.68 17.63
N GLU A 430 14.99 15.91 17.89
CA GLU A 430 14.43 15.90 19.24
C GLU A 430 14.38 14.51 19.86
N GLN A 431 14.03 13.52 19.04
CA GLN A 431 13.81 12.15 19.51
C GLN A 431 15.13 11.38 19.66
N TYR A 432 16.12 11.67 18.80
CA TYR A 432 17.33 10.86 18.69
C TYR A 432 18.61 11.72 18.74
N PRO A 433 19.17 11.95 19.95
CA PRO A 433 20.39 12.75 20.12
C PRO A 433 21.65 12.09 19.54
N ASN A 434 21.59 10.81 19.22
CA ASN A 434 22.65 10.05 18.56
C ASN A 434 22.70 10.24 17.03
N VAL A 435 21.76 11.00 16.45
CA VAL A 435 21.73 11.34 15.03
C VAL A 435 22.43 12.67 14.78
N GLN A 436 23.34 12.70 13.80
CA GLN A 436 24.06 13.91 13.39
C GLN A 436 23.95 14.12 11.89
N PHE A 437 23.64 15.34 11.46
CA PHE A 437 23.63 15.72 10.06
C PHE A 437 24.96 16.36 9.66
N CYS A 438 25.60 15.80 8.65
CA CYS A 438 26.78 16.38 8.00
C CYS A 438 26.35 16.95 6.64
N SER A 439 26.19 18.27 6.59
CA SER A 439 25.82 18.99 5.36
C SER A 439 27.02 19.22 4.46
N SER A 440 26.76 19.47 3.17
CA SER A 440 27.81 19.68 2.15
C SER A 440 28.78 18.49 2.01
N CYS A 441 28.32 17.28 2.35
CA CYS A 441 29.04 16.02 2.26
C CYS A 441 28.53 15.21 1.07
N LYS A 442 29.10 15.43 -0.13
CA LYS A 442 28.80 14.59 -1.30
C LYS A 442 29.60 13.28 -1.22
N VAL A 443 28.91 12.14 -1.16
CA VAL A 443 29.54 10.81 -1.30
C VAL A 443 29.97 10.59 -2.76
N ALA A 444 31.20 10.13 -2.95
CA ALA A 444 31.78 9.81 -4.25
C ALA A 444 31.89 8.30 -4.49
N GLU A 445 32.16 7.52 -3.43
CA GLU A 445 32.46 6.08 -3.54
C GLU A 445 31.98 5.31 -2.30
N ILE A 446 31.60 4.05 -2.50
CA ILE A 446 31.31 3.08 -1.43
C ILE A 446 32.60 2.31 -1.12
N LEU A 447 33.00 2.32 0.14
CA LEU A 447 34.19 1.59 0.58
C LEU A 447 33.81 0.14 0.90
N TYR A 448 34.43 -0.79 0.19
CA TYR A 448 34.17 -2.23 0.33
C TYR A 448 35.40 -2.96 0.84
N ASP A 449 35.18 -3.96 1.69
CA ASP A 449 36.21 -4.89 2.14
C ASP A 449 36.04 -6.22 1.40
N ASP A 450 36.90 -6.47 0.40
CA ASP A 450 36.85 -7.70 -0.38
C ASP A 450 37.12 -8.96 0.47
N SER A 451 37.86 -8.84 1.57
CA SER A 451 38.16 -9.98 2.45
C SER A 451 36.97 -10.38 3.32
N ARG A 452 36.18 -9.39 3.76
CA ARG A 452 34.98 -9.57 4.59
C ARG A 452 33.69 -9.58 3.79
N ARG A 453 33.78 -9.38 2.47
CA ARG A 453 32.67 -9.26 1.53
C ARG A 453 31.54 -8.34 2.04
N SER A 454 31.93 -7.16 2.54
CA SER A 454 31.01 -6.22 3.18
C SER A 454 31.39 -4.76 2.94
N VAL A 455 30.38 -3.90 2.97
CA VAL A 455 30.56 -2.45 2.94
C VAL A 455 31.09 -1.97 4.30
N LYS A 456 32.18 -1.21 4.30
CA LYS A 456 32.84 -0.69 5.51
C LYS A 456 32.73 0.82 5.69
N GLY A 457 32.11 1.53 4.75
CA GLY A 457 31.97 2.99 4.80
C GLY A 457 31.81 3.63 3.43
N VAL A 458 32.10 4.93 3.38
CA VAL A 458 32.02 5.74 2.15
C VAL A 458 33.19 6.71 2.06
N ARG A 459 33.55 7.10 0.83
CA ARG A 459 34.48 8.19 0.56
C ARG A 459 33.72 9.40 0.07
N LEU A 460 33.98 10.55 0.68
CA LEU A 460 33.43 11.83 0.25
C LEU A 460 34.18 12.36 -0.98
N ALA A 461 33.55 13.26 -1.72
CA ALA A 461 34.16 13.97 -2.84
C ALA A 461 35.36 14.85 -2.42
N SER A 462 35.49 15.18 -1.13
CA SER A 462 36.66 15.81 -0.54
C SER A 462 37.86 14.87 -0.38
N GLY A 463 37.66 13.55 -0.55
CA GLY A 463 38.65 12.51 -0.29
C GLY A 463 38.60 11.94 1.14
N GLU A 464 37.83 12.55 2.04
CA GLU A 464 37.65 12.05 3.40
C GLU A 464 36.91 10.70 3.40
N GLU A 465 37.42 9.73 4.17
CA GLU A 465 36.78 8.43 4.37
C GLU A 465 36.00 8.41 5.69
N ILE A 466 34.75 7.98 5.60
CA ILE A 466 33.87 7.80 6.76
C ILE A 466 33.59 6.31 6.89
N LEU A 467 34.18 5.69 7.91
CA LEU A 467 33.94 4.28 8.23
C LEU A 467 32.59 4.12 8.94
N ALA A 468 31.87 3.06 8.57
CA ALA A 468 30.56 2.73 9.12
C ALA A 468 30.35 1.21 9.15
N ALA A 469 29.65 0.74 10.18
CA ALA A 469 29.23 -0.66 10.27
C ALA A 469 28.05 -0.99 9.35
N PHE A 470 27.33 0.02 8.88
CA PHE A 470 26.19 -0.12 7.97
C PHE A 470 26.00 1.18 7.19
N VAL A 471 25.72 1.07 5.89
CA VAL A 471 25.51 2.22 5.00
C VAL A 471 24.15 2.08 4.33
N VAL A 472 23.33 3.12 4.44
CA VAL A 472 22.04 3.22 3.74
C VAL A 472 22.14 4.33 2.71
N ASP A 473 22.10 3.98 1.42
CA ASP A 473 22.00 4.99 0.37
C ASP A 473 20.57 5.49 0.24
N THR A 474 20.39 6.81 0.36
CA THR A 474 19.11 7.51 0.18
C THR A 474 19.23 8.64 -0.86
N SER A 475 20.26 8.59 -1.71
CA SER A 475 20.56 9.64 -2.69
C SER A 475 19.74 9.55 -3.99
N GLY A 476 18.89 8.52 -4.10
CA GLY A 476 17.91 8.33 -5.19
C GLY A 476 18.50 7.68 -6.45
N GLY A 477 17.67 7.50 -7.48
CA GLY A 477 18.02 6.72 -8.70
C GLY A 477 19.13 7.27 -9.59
N ARG A 478 19.81 8.35 -9.19
CA ARG A 478 20.97 8.96 -9.87
C ARG A 478 22.27 8.84 -9.05
N SER A 479 22.29 7.98 -8.04
CA SER A 479 23.48 7.71 -7.23
C SER A 479 24.59 7.06 -8.06
N GLN A 480 25.54 7.86 -8.54
CA GLN A 480 26.67 7.32 -9.31
C GLN A 480 27.56 6.43 -8.44
N ALA A 481 27.66 6.70 -7.14
CA ALA A 481 28.43 5.90 -6.20
C ALA A 481 27.90 4.45 -6.12
N VAL A 482 26.57 4.29 -6.00
CA VAL A 482 25.94 2.95 -5.97
C VAL A 482 26.03 2.27 -7.34
N ILE A 483 25.77 3.00 -8.43
CA ILE A 483 25.82 2.43 -9.79
C ILE A 483 27.23 1.91 -10.09
N ASN A 484 28.26 2.71 -9.81
CA ASN A 484 29.66 2.31 -10.00
C ASN A 484 30.01 1.14 -9.10
N PHE A 485 29.66 1.20 -7.81
CA PHE A 485 29.94 0.12 -6.87
C PHE A 485 29.35 -1.22 -7.32
N ILE A 486 28.07 -1.24 -7.71
CA ILE A 486 27.42 -2.45 -8.21
C ILE A 486 28.15 -2.92 -9.47
N GLN A 487 28.39 -2.04 -10.44
CA GLN A 487 29.03 -2.43 -11.70
C GLN A 487 30.45 -2.97 -11.50
N ASP A 488 31.23 -2.37 -10.61
CA ASP A 488 32.60 -2.79 -10.31
C ASP A 488 32.65 -4.13 -9.56
N LYS A 489 31.67 -4.40 -8.68
CA LYS A 489 31.66 -5.60 -7.83
C LYS A 489 30.89 -6.79 -8.41
N SER A 490 29.84 -6.55 -9.18
CA SER A 490 29.10 -7.61 -9.88
C SER A 490 29.64 -7.89 -11.28
N GLY A 491 30.36 -6.94 -11.88
CA GLY A 491 30.71 -6.95 -13.30
C GLY A 491 29.52 -6.68 -14.23
N GLU A 492 28.34 -6.42 -13.68
CA GLU A 492 27.09 -6.21 -14.41
C GLU A 492 26.71 -4.74 -14.48
N LYS A 493 26.33 -4.28 -15.67
CA LYS A 493 25.81 -2.93 -15.84
C LYS A 493 24.39 -2.82 -15.28
N VAL A 494 24.15 -1.84 -14.42
CA VAL A 494 22.80 -1.50 -13.99
C VAL A 494 22.00 -0.98 -15.19
N GLU A 495 20.95 -1.70 -15.57
CA GLU A 495 20.06 -1.27 -16.64
C GLU A 495 19.29 -0.02 -16.22
N THR A 496 19.43 1.04 -17.02
CA THR A 496 18.72 2.31 -16.81
C THR A 496 17.76 2.55 -17.97
N VAL A 497 16.47 2.72 -17.67
CA VAL A 497 15.50 3.20 -18.65
C VAL A 497 15.18 4.66 -18.34
N LYS A 498 15.22 5.49 -19.39
CA LYS A 498 14.78 6.89 -19.31
C LYS A 498 13.37 7.00 -19.87
N TYR A 499 12.47 7.58 -19.09
CA TYR A 499 11.11 7.90 -19.50
C TYR A 499 11.00 9.40 -19.74
N ASP A 500 10.48 9.75 -20.90
CA ASP A 500 10.06 11.11 -21.22
C ASP A 500 8.54 11.16 -21.13
N VAL A 501 8.04 11.72 -20.03
CA VAL A 501 6.60 11.82 -19.76
C VAL A 501 5.98 12.96 -20.58
N GLY A 502 6.79 13.82 -21.20
CA GLY A 502 6.32 14.96 -21.99
C GLY A 502 5.47 15.96 -21.20
N LEU A 503 5.65 16.03 -19.87
CA LEU A 503 4.83 16.80 -18.95
C LEU A 503 5.57 18.06 -18.51
N SER A 504 4.95 19.23 -18.64
CA SER A 504 5.47 20.50 -18.13
C SER A 504 4.59 20.97 -16.96
N TYR A 505 5.21 21.44 -15.89
CA TYR A 505 4.53 22.08 -14.76
C TYR A 505 4.91 23.55 -14.65
N TYR A 506 3.93 24.37 -14.31
CA TYR A 506 4.12 25.77 -13.96
C TYR A 506 3.41 25.99 -12.65
N THR A 507 4.14 26.45 -11.65
CA THR A 507 3.58 26.72 -10.32
C THR A 507 3.63 28.21 -10.01
N ARG A 508 2.56 28.72 -9.40
CA ARG A 508 2.50 30.07 -8.84
C ARG A 508 1.94 30.02 -7.43
N PHE A 509 2.37 30.99 -6.63
CA PHE A 509 1.87 31.20 -5.28
C PHE A 509 0.92 32.39 -5.29
N PHE A 510 -0.12 32.32 -4.47
CA PHE A 510 -1.10 33.37 -4.28
C PHE A 510 -1.42 33.51 -2.79
N LYS A 511 -1.78 34.71 -2.34
CA LYS A 511 -2.40 34.88 -1.02
C LYS A 511 -3.81 34.30 -1.05
N VAL A 512 -4.21 33.60 0.01
CA VAL A 512 -5.61 33.20 0.18
C VAL A 512 -6.46 34.48 0.29
N PRO A 513 -7.52 34.65 -0.54
CA PRO A 513 -8.36 35.83 -0.49
C PRO A 513 -9.06 36.02 0.86
N ASP A 514 -9.22 37.27 1.29
CA ASP A 514 -9.95 37.65 2.51
C ASP A 514 -11.34 36.99 2.63
N ARG A 515 -12.06 36.86 1.51
CA ARG A 515 -13.40 36.24 1.50
C ARG A 515 -13.35 34.79 1.98
N GLU A 516 -12.27 34.08 1.67
CA GLU A 516 -12.06 32.70 2.04
C GLU A 516 -11.64 32.59 3.50
N LEU A 517 -10.74 33.49 3.95
CA LEU A 517 -10.31 33.57 5.35
C LEU A 517 -11.46 33.90 6.31
N ARG A 518 -12.53 34.57 5.84
CA ARG A 518 -13.73 34.83 6.65
C ARG A 518 -14.64 33.61 6.82
N LEU A 519 -14.50 32.58 5.99
CA LEU A 519 -15.28 31.34 6.13
C LEU A 519 -14.77 30.52 7.34
N PRO A 520 -15.65 29.77 8.03
CA PRO A 520 -15.24 28.72 8.96
C PRO A 520 -14.33 27.71 8.27
N GLU A 521 -13.33 27.16 8.97
CA GLU A 521 -12.33 26.26 8.36
C GLU A 521 -12.97 25.12 7.55
N ARG A 522 -14.01 24.47 8.10
CA ARG A 522 -14.79 23.40 7.46
C ARG A 522 -15.45 23.76 6.12
N ASP A 523 -15.61 25.05 5.84
CA ASP A 523 -16.25 25.57 4.64
C ASP A 523 -15.23 26.17 3.65
N ARG A 524 -13.94 26.19 4.01
CA ARG A 524 -12.85 26.69 3.14
C ARG A 524 -12.45 25.64 2.10
N MET A 525 -12.19 26.09 0.88
CA MET A 525 -11.66 25.27 -0.21
C MET A 525 -10.17 25.04 -0.01
N HIS A 526 -9.79 23.76 0.13
CA HIS A 526 -8.41 23.34 0.35
C HIS A 526 -7.75 22.75 -0.87
N ILE A 527 -8.52 22.04 -1.70
CA ILE A 527 -8.01 21.41 -2.92
C ILE A 527 -9.01 21.61 -4.04
N THR A 528 -8.54 22.19 -5.14
CA THR A 528 -9.16 22.01 -6.45
C THR A 528 -8.19 21.27 -7.35
N MET A 529 -8.69 20.36 -8.18
CA MET A 529 -7.88 19.62 -9.13
C MET A 529 -8.73 19.22 -10.33
N CYS A 530 -8.25 19.57 -11.51
CA CYS A 530 -8.67 19.00 -12.77
C CYS A 530 -7.49 18.25 -13.37
N ALA A 531 -7.53 16.92 -13.27
CA ALA A 531 -6.52 16.07 -13.85
C ALA A 531 -6.76 15.90 -15.37
N PRO A 532 -5.70 15.89 -16.19
CA PRO A 532 -5.83 15.69 -17.63
C PRO A 532 -6.42 14.30 -17.92
N ARG A 533 -7.32 14.24 -18.89
CA ARG A 533 -7.90 12.99 -19.41
C ARG A 533 -8.00 13.07 -20.92
N ALA A 534 -7.40 12.10 -21.61
CA ALA A 534 -7.43 12.05 -23.07
C ALA A 534 -8.85 12.28 -23.61
N PRO A 535 -9.03 13.19 -24.60
CA PRO A 535 -7.98 13.85 -25.39
C PRO A 535 -7.40 15.14 -24.77
N VAL A 536 -7.85 15.58 -23.60
CA VAL A 536 -7.38 16.81 -22.93
C VAL A 536 -6.00 16.58 -22.30
N SER A 537 -5.02 17.38 -22.73
CA SER A 537 -3.62 17.35 -22.29
C SER A 537 -3.32 18.26 -21.09
N ASP A 538 -4.23 19.18 -20.80
CA ASP A 538 -4.04 20.24 -19.81
C ASP A 538 -4.70 19.87 -18.49
N GLY A 539 -4.07 20.27 -17.39
CA GLY A 539 -4.56 20.07 -16.04
C GLY A 539 -4.24 21.27 -15.15
N GLY A 540 -4.91 21.34 -14.01
CA GLY A 540 -4.66 22.40 -13.04
C GLY A 540 -5.08 21.98 -11.65
N MET A 541 -4.37 22.50 -10.65
CA MET A 541 -4.65 22.24 -9.24
C MET A 541 -4.31 23.46 -8.39
N VAL A 542 -5.07 23.66 -7.32
CA VAL A 542 -4.81 24.72 -6.33
C VAL A 542 -4.94 24.13 -4.94
N PHE A 543 -3.84 24.12 -4.19
CA PHE A 543 -3.80 23.61 -2.83
C PHE A 543 -3.60 24.77 -1.85
N ARG A 544 -4.37 24.79 -0.77
CA ARG A 544 -4.11 25.67 0.38
C ARG A 544 -2.97 25.10 1.19
N MET A 545 -1.99 25.93 1.51
CA MET A 545 -0.75 25.57 2.19
C MET A 545 -0.55 26.44 3.43
N GLU A 546 0.57 26.23 4.13
CA GLU A 546 0.95 27.05 5.27
C GLU A 546 1.09 28.53 4.93
N GLY A 547 0.92 29.40 5.93
CA GLY A 547 1.07 30.85 5.77
C GLY A 547 -0.07 31.53 5.02
N ASP A 548 -1.25 30.89 4.96
CA ASP A 548 -2.43 31.36 4.22
C ASP A 548 -2.11 31.68 2.75
N MET A 549 -1.40 30.75 2.12
CA MET A 549 -1.06 30.79 0.71
C MET A 549 -1.78 29.68 -0.06
N TYR A 550 -2.16 29.99 -1.29
CA TYR A 550 -2.47 29.00 -2.30
C TYR A 550 -1.23 28.72 -3.15
N GLN A 551 -0.94 27.45 -3.37
CA GLN A 551 0.01 27.01 -4.39
C GLN A 551 -0.79 26.42 -5.55
N ALA A 552 -0.74 27.09 -6.69
CA ALA A 552 -1.46 26.73 -7.89
C ALA A 552 -0.49 26.19 -8.93
N LEU A 553 -0.81 25.03 -9.50
CA LEU A 553 -0.04 24.40 -10.55
C LEU A 553 -0.93 24.20 -11.77
N VAL A 554 -0.37 24.46 -12.93
CA VAL A 554 -0.93 24.07 -14.23
C VAL A 554 0.04 23.13 -14.92
N SER A 555 -0.52 22.14 -15.60
CA SER A 555 0.24 21.08 -16.24
C SER A 555 -0.16 20.92 -17.69
N ARG A 556 0.81 20.66 -18.57
CA ARG A 556 0.55 20.36 -19.97
C ARG A 556 1.36 19.16 -20.45
N MET A 557 0.70 18.23 -21.12
CA MET A 557 1.33 17.09 -21.80
C MET A 557 1.89 17.50 -23.18
N ASN A 558 2.66 16.62 -23.82
CA ASN A 558 3.29 16.79 -25.15
C ASN A 558 4.41 17.84 -25.25
N LYS A 559 5.10 18.17 -24.13
CA LYS A 559 6.26 19.09 -24.08
C LYS A 559 5.97 20.53 -24.47
N GLU A 560 4.70 20.89 -24.57
CA GLU A 560 4.31 22.27 -24.76
C GLU A 560 4.59 23.08 -23.51
N LYS A 561 4.93 24.35 -23.72
CA LYS A 561 5.22 25.31 -22.66
C LYS A 561 4.02 26.21 -22.41
N CYS A 562 3.72 26.45 -21.14
CA CYS A 562 2.89 27.60 -20.76
C CYS A 562 3.72 28.87 -20.94
N GLY A 563 3.05 29.97 -21.30
CA GLY A 563 3.67 31.28 -21.26
C GLY A 563 3.98 31.70 -19.82
N PRO A 564 5.03 32.51 -19.59
CA PRO A 564 5.49 32.87 -18.25
C PRO A 564 4.61 33.92 -17.55
N SER A 565 3.62 34.49 -18.23
CA SER A 565 2.81 35.58 -17.70
C SER A 565 1.70 35.09 -16.75
N LEU A 566 1.18 36.00 -15.92
CA LEU A 566 0.01 35.70 -15.10
C LEU A 566 -1.23 35.43 -15.96
N ASP A 567 -1.37 36.17 -17.06
CA ASP A 567 -2.52 36.05 -17.95
C ASP A 567 -2.53 34.70 -18.67
N ASP A 568 -1.37 34.19 -19.09
CA ASP A 568 -1.24 32.86 -19.68
C ASP A 568 -1.64 31.76 -18.68
N PHE A 569 -1.16 31.88 -17.44
CA PHE A 569 -1.46 30.94 -16.36
C PHE A 569 -2.95 30.89 -16.04
N LEU A 570 -3.57 32.06 -15.82
CA LEU A 570 -5.00 32.18 -15.54
C LEU A 570 -5.85 31.78 -16.76
N GLY A 571 -5.38 32.12 -17.97
CA GLY A 571 -6.01 31.72 -19.23
C GLY A 571 -6.11 30.21 -19.38
N MET A 572 -5.07 29.47 -18.99
CA MET A 572 -5.11 28.01 -19.01
C MET A 572 -6.06 27.43 -17.97
N LEU A 573 -6.09 27.98 -16.74
CA LEU A 573 -7.08 27.55 -15.74
C LEU A 573 -8.51 27.79 -16.22
N LYS A 574 -8.78 28.88 -16.95
CA LYS A 574 -10.09 29.15 -17.58
C LYS A 574 -10.44 28.18 -18.70
N SER A 575 -9.46 27.61 -19.38
CA SER A 575 -9.69 26.66 -20.47
C SER A 575 -9.87 25.22 -20.00
N LEU A 576 -9.71 24.95 -18.70
CA LEU A 576 -9.94 23.62 -18.16
C LEU A 576 -11.43 23.24 -18.23
N PRO A 577 -11.75 21.93 -18.31
CA PRO A 577 -13.13 21.44 -18.33
C PRO A 577 -14.03 21.90 -17.17
N ASP A 578 -13.43 22.21 -16.02
CA ASP A 578 -14.11 22.90 -14.92
C ASP A 578 -13.35 24.18 -14.54
N LEU A 579 -14.07 25.10 -13.89
CA LEU A 579 -13.56 26.40 -13.48
C LEU A 579 -13.19 26.44 -12.00
N ASP A 580 -13.17 25.32 -11.27
CA ASP A 580 -13.03 25.34 -9.81
C ASP A 580 -11.69 25.97 -9.39
N SER A 581 -10.60 25.57 -10.05
CA SER A 581 -9.27 26.13 -9.82
C SER A 581 -9.17 27.62 -10.20
N TYR A 582 -9.85 28.05 -11.27
CA TYR A 582 -9.87 29.45 -11.65
C TYR A 582 -10.68 30.31 -10.66
N ASN A 583 -11.85 29.82 -10.25
CA ASN A 583 -12.78 30.53 -9.36
C ASN A 583 -12.19 30.74 -7.97
N VAL A 584 -11.49 29.74 -7.42
CA VAL A 584 -10.81 29.86 -6.13
C VAL A 584 -9.78 30.99 -6.14
N LEU A 585 -9.04 31.14 -7.24
CA LEU A 585 -8.01 32.17 -7.39
C LEU A 585 -8.55 33.55 -7.77
N GLN A 586 -9.85 33.71 -8.02
CA GLN A 586 -10.40 34.99 -8.45
C GLN A 586 -10.13 36.08 -7.40
N GLY A 587 -9.41 37.15 -7.73
CA GLY A 587 -9.06 38.19 -6.74
C GLY A 587 -8.04 37.76 -5.68
N ALA A 588 -7.37 36.62 -5.86
CA ALA A 588 -6.19 36.25 -5.10
C ALA A 588 -4.97 37.03 -5.60
N GLU A 589 -4.17 37.59 -4.69
CA GLU A 589 -2.96 38.34 -5.05
C GLU A 589 -1.80 37.36 -5.32
N PRO A 590 -1.12 37.42 -6.48
CA PRO A 590 0.04 36.57 -6.74
C PRO A 590 1.22 36.94 -5.83
N ILE A 591 1.99 35.94 -5.42
CA ILE A 591 3.20 36.08 -4.61
C ILE A 591 4.39 35.63 -5.45
N GLY A 592 5.31 36.56 -5.72
CA GLY A 592 6.54 36.26 -6.46
C GLY A 592 6.35 35.85 -7.93
N PRO A 593 7.45 35.42 -8.59
CA PRO A 593 7.42 34.96 -9.98
C PRO A 593 6.83 33.55 -10.12
N SER A 594 6.53 33.13 -11.35
CA SER A 594 6.22 31.73 -11.65
C SER A 594 7.45 30.84 -11.48
N ILE A 595 7.19 29.60 -11.11
CA ILE A 595 8.21 28.56 -10.94
C ILE A 595 7.98 27.52 -12.02
N ASP A 596 8.82 27.61 -13.04
CA ASP A 596 8.77 26.71 -14.17
C ASP A 596 9.49 25.42 -13.81
N TYR A 597 8.79 24.31 -14.01
CA TYR A 597 9.38 22.98 -13.97
C TYR A 597 9.02 22.26 -15.27
N LEU A 598 9.94 22.30 -16.22
CA LEU A 598 9.88 21.40 -17.36
C LEU A 598 10.14 20.00 -16.82
N GLY A 599 9.12 19.13 -16.86
CA GLY A 599 9.24 17.73 -16.44
C GLY A 599 10.47 17.16 -17.09
N ALA A 600 11.45 16.90 -16.23
CA ALA A 600 12.83 16.77 -16.62
C ALA A 600 12.95 15.77 -17.75
N GLN A 601 13.73 16.13 -18.77
CA GLN A 601 14.39 15.15 -19.61
C GLN A 601 14.98 14.05 -18.70
N GLY A 602 14.41 12.84 -18.77
CA GLY A 602 14.91 11.68 -18.06
C GLY A 602 14.50 11.55 -16.61
N THR A 603 13.22 11.26 -16.35
CA THR A 603 12.87 10.32 -15.27
C THR A 603 13.61 9.02 -15.56
N GLN A 604 14.36 8.50 -14.58
CA GLN A 604 15.17 7.30 -14.78
C GLN A 604 14.71 6.23 -13.81
N ARG A 605 14.53 5.01 -14.32
CA ARG A 605 14.40 3.83 -13.49
C ARG A 605 15.67 3.02 -13.63
N GLN A 606 16.29 2.72 -12.49
CA GLN A 606 17.39 1.77 -12.38
C GLN A 606 16.79 0.42 -12.02
N PHE A 607 17.12 -0.64 -12.78
CA PHE A 607 16.62 -1.99 -12.54
C PHE A 607 17.63 -2.79 -11.69
N TYR A 608 17.83 -2.37 -10.44
CA TYR A 608 18.74 -3.07 -9.52
C TYR A 608 18.29 -4.52 -9.24
N GLU A 609 16.99 -4.79 -9.37
CA GLU A 609 16.40 -6.13 -9.26
C GLU A 609 16.82 -7.11 -10.37
N ARG A 610 17.46 -6.62 -11.45
CA ARG A 610 17.96 -7.46 -12.55
C ARG A 610 19.42 -7.87 -12.41
N ILE A 611 20.15 -7.31 -11.44
CA ILE A 611 21.53 -7.70 -11.16
C ILE A 611 21.51 -9.11 -10.57
N GLN A 612 22.26 -10.04 -11.16
CA GLN A 612 22.29 -11.44 -10.71
C GLN A 612 23.30 -11.65 -9.59
N ASN A 613 24.49 -11.07 -9.73
CA ASN A 613 25.60 -11.21 -8.80
C ASN A 613 25.64 -10.01 -7.87
N TRP A 614 24.63 -9.87 -7.02
CA TRP A 614 24.62 -8.79 -6.03
C TRP A 614 25.83 -8.87 -5.10
N PRO A 615 26.55 -7.76 -4.88
CA PRO A 615 27.62 -7.72 -3.88
C PRO A 615 27.05 -8.08 -2.50
N GLU A 616 27.78 -8.90 -1.73
CA GLU A 616 27.41 -9.21 -0.35
C GLU A 616 27.53 -7.95 0.52
N ASN A 617 26.70 -7.88 1.57
CA ASN A 617 26.62 -6.74 2.48
C ASN A 617 27.13 -7.09 3.86
#